data_AF-A0A9E3E8M8-F1
#
_entry.id   AF-A0A9E3E8M8-F1
#
_cell.length_a   1.000
_cell.length_b   1.000
_cell.length_c   1.000
_cell.angle_alpha   90.00
_cell.angle_beta   90.00
_cell.angle_gamma   90.00
#
_symmetry.space_group_name_H-M   'P 1'
#
loop_
_entity.id
_entity.type
_entity.pdbx_description
1 polymer ?
#
loop_
_entity_poly.entity_id
_entity_poly.type
_entity_poly.pdbx_seq_one_letter_code
_entity_poly.pdbx_strand_id
1 'polypeptide(L)'
;MRTHSTRLVRRRDLKSRPVGFAGDQASSPISGSWSDVTPADDFLCATLTLYWVTQTITSSMRDYWDNRRYPAEPTYVVTPTAFGVFAHETVPEGEPPRSYLERLYNIQRWTVFPRGGHFAPLEEPVALASDLAAFLRDLSPC
;
A
#
# COMPACT_ATOMS: atom_id res chain seq x y z
N MET A 1 15.32 43.81 31.33
CA MET A 1 14.82 44.13 29.97
C MET A 1 15.55 43.27 28.95
N ARG A 2 14.92 42.20 28.47
CA ARG A 2 15.41 41.39 27.33
C ARG A 2 14.24 41.26 26.36
N THR A 3 14.40 41.85 25.18
CA THR A 3 13.42 41.87 24.09
C THR A 3 13.39 40.50 23.42
N HIS A 4 12.21 39.87 23.32
CA HIS A 4 12.00 38.67 22.52
C HIS A 4 11.59 39.09 21.10
N SER A 5 12.44 38.77 20.12
CA SER A 5 12.15 38.95 18.70
C SER A 5 11.47 37.68 18.18
N THR A 6 10.16 37.73 18.00
CA THR A 6 9.36 36.65 17.42
C THR A 6 9.50 36.67 15.90
N ARG A 7 10.25 35.71 15.34
CA ARG A 7 10.43 35.56 13.90
C ARG A 7 9.19 34.88 13.31
N LEU A 8 8.39 35.65 12.58
CA LEU A 8 7.20 35.21 11.84
C LEU A 8 7.60 34.21 10.74
N VAL A 9 7.29 32.93 10.90
CA VAL A 9 7.46 31.91 9.84
C VAL A 9 6.32 32.10 8.83
N ARG A 10 6.64 32.68 7.68
CA ARG A 10 5.70 32.76 6.54
C ARG A 10 5.41 31.34 6.03
N ARG A 11 4.13 30.95 5.98
CA ARG A 11 3.66 29.77 5.24
C ARG A 11 4.03 29.95 3.77
N ARG A 12 4.79 29.01 3.20
CA ARG A 12 5.04 28.97 1.75
C ARG A 12 3.93 28.16 1.08
N ASP A 13 3.22 28.83 0.17
CA ASP A 13 2.19 28.27 -0.70
C ASP A 13 2.75 27.19 -1.62
N LEU A 14 2.06 26.05 -1.68
CA LEU A 14 2.42 24.85 -2.43
C LEU A 14 1.88 24.86 -3.88
N LYS A 15 1.85 26.03 -4.55
CA LYS A 15 1.07 26.21 -5.80
C LYS A 15 1.85 26.63 -7.04
N SER A 16 3.18 26.52 -7.09
CA SER A 16 3.89 26.85 -8.32
C SER A 16 5.23 26.15 -8.45
N ARG A 17 5.26 25.08 -9.27
CA ARG A 17 6.19 24.88 -10.41
C ARG A 17 6.06 23.46 -11.00
N PRO A 18 6.04 23.29 -12.33
CA PRO A 18 6.05 21.98 -12.98
C PRO A 18 7.49 21.49 -13.26
N VAL A 19 7.63 20.16 -13.25
CA VAL A 19 8.64 19.30 -13.90
C VAL A 19 10.11 19.38 -13.43
N GLY A 20 10.60 18.20 -13.03
CA GLY A 20 12.01 17.88 -12.86
C GLY A 20 12.23 16.55 -12.14
N PHE A 21 11.85 15.41 -12.73
CA PHE A 21 12.23 14.09 -12.26
C PHE A 21 12.90 13.32 -13.40
N ALA A 22 14.20 13.54 -13.56
CA ALA A 22 15.09 12.63 -14.24
C ALA A 22 16.32 12.49 -13.33
N GLY A 23 16.28 11.48 -12.48
CA GLY A 23 17.41 11.06 -11.65
C GLY A 23 17.74 9.62 -12.02
N ASP A 24 18.96 9.44 -12.48
CA ASP A 24 19.65 8.20 -12.84
C ASP A 24 19.52 7.12 -11.72
N GLN A 25 18.95 5.96 -12.03
CA GLN A 25 18.67 4.86 -11.08
C GLN A 25 19.33 3.54 -11.54
N ALA A 26 20.61 3.59 -11.88
CA ALA A 26 21.34 2.44 -12.42
C ALA A 26 22.47 1.93 -11.52
N SER A 27 22.31 1.83 -10.18
CA SER A 27 23.33 1.14 -9.35
C SER A 27 22.95 0.82 -7.89
N SER A 28 21.70 0.44 -7.56
CA SER A 28 21.38 -0.06 -6.20
C SER A 28 20.68 -1.43 -6.26
N PRO A 29 21.12 -2.46 -5.50
CA PRO A 29 20.54 -3.81 -5.54
C PRO A 29 19.16 -3.91 -4.89
N ILE A 30 18.60 -2.80 -4.41
CA ILE A 30 17.16 -2.63 -4.17
C ILE A 30 16.55 -1.95 -5.39
N SER A 31 16.26 -2.71 -6.46
CA SER A 31 15.62 -2.17 -7.66
C SER A 31 14.10 -1.97 -7.45
N GLY A 32 13.75 -1.06 -6.54
CA GLY A 32 12.93 0.13 -6.76
C GLY A 32 11.61 0.09 -7.54
N SER A 33 11.00 -1.06 -7.80
CA SER A 33 9.65 -1.13 -8.36
C SER A 33 8.71 -1.82 -7.38
N TRP A 34 7.61 -1.14 -7.05
CA TRP A 34 6.51 -1.67 -6.24
C TRP A 34 5.62 -2.64 -7.04
N SER A 35 5.99 -2.91 -8.29
CA SER A 35 5.16 -3.59 -9.28
C SER A 35 6.04 -4.30 -10.30
N ASP A 36 5.61 -5.47 -10.75
CA ASP A 36 6.27 -6.22 -11.83
C ASP A 36 5.96 -5.67 -13.22
N VAL A 37 4.88 -4.89 -13.34
CA VAL A 37 4.33 -4.46 -14.61
C VAL A 37 3.82 -3.05 -14.49
N THR A 38 4.28 -2.17 -15.37
CA THR A 38 3.67 -0.84 -15.50
C THR A 38 2.24 -1.00 -16.02
N PRO A 39 1.22 -0.50 -15.29
CA PRO A 39 -0.15 -0.54 -15.77
C PRO A 39 -0.29 0.20 -17.10
N ALA A 40 -1.16 -0.29 -17.98
CA ALA A 40 -1.43 0.37 -19.25
C ALA A 40 -2.00 1.79 -19.03
N ASP A 41 -1.66 2.72 -19.92
CA ASP A 41 -2.13 4.11 -19.84
C ASP A 41 -3.66 4.21 -19.78
N ASP A 42 -4.37 3.38 -20.55
CA ASP A 42 -5.83 3.33 -20.55
C ASP A 42 -6.39 2.90 -19.19
N PHE A 43 -5.72 1.98 -18.48
CA PHE A 43 -6.11 1.58 -17.13
C PHE A 43 -5.96 2.75 -16.17
N LEU A 44 -4.81 3.44 -16.20
CA LEU A 44 -4.57 4.63 -15.37
C LEU A 44 -5.59 5.73 -15.65
N CYS A 45 -5.85 6.04 -16.93
CA CYS A 45 -6.83 7.03 -17.35
C CYS A 45 -8.25 6.66 -16.90
N ALA A 46 -8.63 5.39 -17.02
CA ALA A 46 -9.94 4.91 -16.57
C ALA A 46 -10.09 5.03 -15.05
N THR A 47 -9.10 4.60 -14.26
CA THR A 47 -9.11 4.72 -12.80
C THR A 47 -9.19 6.19 -12.38
N LEU A 48 -8.35 7.07 -12.95
CA LEU A 48 -8.36 8.50 -12.64
C LEU A 48 -9.69 9.16 -13.02
N THR A 49 -10.25 8.78 -14.17
CA THR A 49 -11.56 9.26 -14.61
C THR A 49 -12.65 8.81 -13.65
N LEU A 50 -12.65 7.55 -13.20
CA LEU A 50 -13.61 7.04 -12.23
C LEU A 50 -13.57 7.86 -10.93
N TYR A 51 -12.38 8.12 -10.39
CA TYR A 51 -12.20 8.97 -9.22
C TYR A 51 -12.70 10.40 -9.45
N TRP A 52 -12.45 10.96 -10.64
CA TRP A 52 -12.88 12.30 -11.02
C TRP A 52 -14.40 12.42 -11.14
N VAL A 53 -15.04 11.57 -11.95
CA VAL A 53 -16.50 11.68 -12.21
C VAL A 53 -17.32 11.38 -10.97
N THR A 54 -16.81 10.54 -10.06
CA THR A 54 -17.45 10.26 -8.77
C THR A 54 -17.06 11.24 -7.66
N GLN A 55 -16.09 12.13 -7.90
CA GLN A 55 -15.55 13.09 -6.92
C GLN A 55 -15.04 12.40 -5.63
N THR A 56 -14.39 11.24 -5.76
CA THR A 56 -14.02 10.39 -4.62
C THR A 56 -12.54 10.45 -4.20
N ILE A 57 -11.71 11.26 -4.88
CA ILE A 57 -10.28 11.39 -4.53
C ILE A 57 -10.12 11.78 -3.05
N THR A 58 -10.78 12.86 -2.62
CA THR A 58 -10.66 13.37 -1.25
C THR A 58 -11.26 12.43 -0.21
N SER A 59 -12.41 11.81 -0.49
CA SER A 59 -13.05 10.91 0.47
C SER A 59 -12.26 9.62 0.67
N SER A 60 -11.64 9.08 -0.39
CA SER A 60 -10.77 7.90 -0.29
C SER A 60 -9.50 8.14 0.54
N MET A 61 -9.00 9.38 0.58
CA MET A 61 -7.82 9.76 1.36
C MET A 61 -8.12 9.97 2.85
N ARG A 62 -9.39 9.94 3.28
CA ARG A 62 -9.77 10.23 4.67
C ARG A 62 -9.18 9.23 5.66
N ASP A 63 -9.07 7.96 5.26
CA ASP A 63 -8.48 6.89 6.08
C ASP A 63 -7.05 7.24 6.54
N TYR A 64 -6.23 7.84 5.68
CA TYR A 64 -4.88 8.28 6.04
C TYR A 64 -4.88 9.34 7.15
N TRP A 65 -5.85 10.25 7.13
CA TRP A 65 -5.99 11.26 8.18
C TRP A 65 -6.48 10.62 9.49
N ASP A 66 -7.48 9.76 9.41
CA ASP A 66 -8.07 9.08 10.57
C ASP A 66 -7.03 8.17 11.24
N ASN A 67 -6.34 7.31 10.49
CA ASN A 67 -5.30 6.39 11.01
C ASN A 67 -4.13 7.13 11.66
N ARG A 68 -3.75 8.31 11.14
CA ARG A 68 -2.70 9.13 11.75
C ARG A 68 -3.17 9.84 13.02
N ARG A 69 -4.45 10.17 13.12
CA ARG A 69 -5.00 10.97 14.24
C ARG A 69 -5.50 10.10 15.39
N TYR A 70 -5.99 8.91 15.08
CA TYR A 70 -6.61 7.95 15.98
C TYR A 70 -6.01 6.56 15.75
N PRO A 71 -4.71 6.36 16.08
CA PRO A 71 -4.09 5.06 15.93
C PRO A 71 -4.83 4.03 16.80
N ALA A 72 -5.19 2.89 16.21
CA ALA A 72 -5.74 1.78 16.95
C ALA A 72 -4.61 1.00 17.64
N GLU A 73 -4.84 0.58 18.88
CA GLU A 73 -3.96 -0.38 19.53
C GLU A 73 -4.13 -1.75 18.85
N PRO A 74 -3.04 -2.44 18.49
CA PRO A 74 -3.12 -3.73 17.84
C PRO A 74 -3.76 -4.75 18.76
N THR A 75 -4.83 -5.38 18.28
CA THR A 75 -5.51 -6.50 18.95
C THR A 75 -5.39 -7.74 18.09
N TYR A 76 -5.40 -8.91 18.74
CA TYR A 76 -5.30 -10.18 18.01
C TYR A 76 -6.58 -10.44 17.21
N VAL A 77 -6.42 -10.64 15.90
CA VAL A 77 -7.52 -10.97 14.98
C VAL A 77 -7.76 -12.47 15.01
N VAL A 78 -8.83 -12.88 15.67
CA VAL A 78 -9.23 -14.29 15.81
C VAL A 78 -9.77 -14.90 14.52
N THR A 79 -10.27 -14.07 13.59
CA THR A 79 -10.82 -14.51 12.32
C THR A 79 -9.76 -15.24 11.49
N PRO A 80 -10.08 -16.42 10.92
CA PRO A 80 -9.18 -17.12 10.00
C PRO A 80 -8.64 -16.19 8.92
N THR A 81 -7.32 -16.07 8.84
CA THR A 81 -6.64 -15.13 7.95
C THR A 81 -5.70 -15.88 7.01
N ALA A 82 -5.75 -15.55 5.72
CA ALA A 82 -4.74 -15.95 4.74
C ALA A 82 -3.81 -14.77 4.45
N PHE A 83 -2.51 -15.05 4.30
CA PHE A 83 -1.52 -14.04 3.97
C PHE A 83 -0.77 -14.42 2.69
N GLY A 84 -0.81 -13.53 1.70
CA GLY A 84 -0.11 -13.68 0.42
C GLY A 84 1.08 -12.72 0.34
N VAL A 85 2.29 -13.26 0.18
CA VAL A 85 3.54 -12.51 0.04
C VAL A 85 3.93 -12.49 -1.43
N PHE A 86 3.87 -11.33 -2.06
CA PHE A 86 4.23 -11.14 -3.47
C PHE A 86 5.67 -10.62 -3.59
N ALA A 87 6.39 -11.05 -4.63
CA ALA A 87 7.84 -10.83 -4.78
C ALA A 87 8.26 -9.36 -4.75
N HIS A 88 7.40 -8.46 -5.22
CA HIS A 88 7.66 -7.02 -5.33
C HIS A 88 6.71 -6.17 -4.47
N GLU A 89 6.04 -6.79 -3.49
CA GLU A 89 5.39 -6.05 -2.40
C GLU A 89 6.50 -5.45 -1.52
N THR A 90 6.81 -4.19 -1.77
CA THR A 90 7.70 -3.42 -0.90
C THR A 90 6.83 -2.57 -0.01
N VAL A 91 7.26 -2.32 1.22
CA VAL A 91 6.71 -1.27 2.09
C VAL A 91 7.91 -0.53 2.69
N PRO A 92 7.80 0.75 3.09
CA PRO A 92 8.94 1.52 3.57
C PRO A 92 9.65 0.87 4.77
N GLU A 93 8.90 0.13 5.57
CA GLU A 93 9.36 -0.58 6.76
C GLU A 93 9.96 -1.99 6.46
N GLY A 94 9.90 -2.43 5.19
CA GLY A 94 10.30 -3.77 4.75
C GLY A 94 9.23 -4.85 4.98
N GLU A 95 9.46 -6.05 4.44
CA GLU A 95 8.53 -7.17 4.62
C GLU A 95 8.45 -7.56 6.11
N PRO A 96 7.26 -7.49 6.75
CA PRO A 96 7.12 -7.86 8.14
C PRO A 96 7.41 -9.37 8.31
N PRO A 97 8.24 -9.77 9.29
CA PRO A 97 8.54 -11.18 9.47
C PRO A 97 7.26 -11.94 9.84
N ARG A 98 7.09 -13.15 9.29
CA ARG A 98 5.92 -14.01 9.56
C ARG A 98 5.61 -14.15 11.06
N SER A 99 6.64 -14.30 11.89
CA SER A 99 6.48 -14.42 13.35
C SER A 99 5.90 -13.18 14.03
N TYR A 100 6.02 -12.00 13.42
CA TYR A 100 5.35 -10.78 13.88
C TYR A 100 3.85 -10.83 13.56
N LEU A 101 3.49 -11.23 12.34
CA LEU A 101 2.09 -11.31 11.91
C LEU A 101 1.33 -12.43 12.62
N GLU A 102 1.97 -13.56 12.92
CA GLU A 102 1.37 -14.65 13.71
C GLU A 102 1.02 -14.23 15.15
N ARG A 103 1.63 -13.17 15.68
CA ARG A 103 1.24 -12.59 16.98
C ARG A 103 0.02 -11.67 16.89
N LEU A 104 -0.36 -11.25 15.69
CA LEU A 104 -1.43 -10.30 15.43
C LEU A 104 -2.66 -10.95 14.78
N TYR A 105 -2.47 -12.04 14.03
CA TYR A 105 -3.52 -12.66 13.23
C TYR A 105 -3.55 -14.18 13.42
N ASN A 106 -4.75 -14.75 13.39
CA ASN A 106 -4.98 -16.18 13.26
C ASN A 106 -4.70 -16.65 11.83
N ILE A 107 -3.42 -16.74 11.48
CA ILE A 107 -2.98 -17.13 10.14
C ILE A 107 -3.22 -18.63 9.92
N GLN A 108 -4.09 -18.95 8.96
CA GLN A 108 -4.41 -20.31 8.55
C GLN A 108 -3.73 -20.72 7.24
N ARG A 109 -3.33 -19.73 6.43
CA ARG A 109 -2.66 -19.95 5.15
C ARG A 109 -1.57 -18.89 4.94
N TRP A 110 -0.42 -19.33 4.48
CA TRP A 110 0.71 -18.46 4.12
C TRP A 110 1.23 -18.88 2.74
N THR A 111 1.12 -18.00 1.76
CA THR A 111 1.52 -18.28 0.38
C THR A 111 2.57 -17.27 -0.04
N VAL A 112 3.71 -17.76 -0.55
CA VAL A 112 4.76 -16.93 -1.16
C VAL A 112 4.65 -17.06 -2.67
N PHE A 113 4.43 -15.94 -3.34
CA PHE A 113 4.30 -15.85 -4.79
C PHE A 113 5.64 -15.42 -5.41
N PRO A 114 6.11 -16.08 -6.47
CA PRO A 114 7.40 -15.76 -7.11
C PRO A 114 7.36 -14.50 -7.98
N ARG A 115 6.18 -13.90 -8.17
CA ARG A 115 5.88 -12.75 -9.04
C ARG A 115 4.75 -11.92 -8.43
N GLY A 116 4.52 -10.74 -8.97
CA GLY A 116 3.55 -9.73 -8.56
C GLY A 116 4.14 -8.74 -7.55
N GLY A 117 3.56 -7.54 -7.53
CA GLY A 117 3.82 -6.51 -6.53
C GLY A 117 2.54 -5.96 -5.89
N HIS A 118 2.56 -4.66 -5.59
CA HIS A 118 1.55 -3.94 -4.84
C HIS A 118 0.15 -4.03 -5.44
N PHE A 119 0.06 -4.14 -6.77
CA PHE A 119 -1.21 -4.31 -7.47
C PHE A 119 -1.46 -5.77 -7.83
N ALA A 120 -1.18 -6.71 -6.91
CA ALA A 120 -1.34 -8.16 -7.13
C ALA A 120 -2.62 -8.59 -7.89
N PRO A 121 -3.82 -8.02 -7.64
CA PRO A 121 -5.01 -8.36 -8.43
C PRO A 121 -4.93 -7.98 -9.92
N LEU A 122 -4.16 -6.94 -10.26
CA LEU A 122 -3.91 -6.51 -11.64
C LEU A 122 -2.76 -7.30 -12.27
N GLU A 123 -1.71 -7.57 -11.50
CA GLU A 123 -0.46 -8.14 -12.02
C GLU A 123 -0.53 -9.66 -12.16
N GLU A 124 -1.05 -10.35 -11.15
CA GLU A 124 -1.11 -11.82 -11.09
C GLU A 124 -2.54 -12.29 -10.71
N PRO A 125 -3.59 -11.92 -11.48
CA PRO A 125 -4.99 -12.15 -11.13
C PRO A 125 -5.33 -13.63 -10.91
N VAL A 126 -4.76 -14.52 -11.73
CA VAL A 126 -5.02 -15.97 -11.67
C VAL A 126 -4.40 -16.57 -10.40
N ALA A 127 -3.18 -16.14 -10.06
CA ALA A 127 -2.48 -16.64 -8.87
C ALA A 127 -3.22 -16.21 -7.60
N LEU A 128 -3.58 -14.93 -7.50
CA LEU A 128 -4.34 -14.40 -6.36
C LEU A 128 -5.72 -15.07 -6.24
N ALA A 129 -6.48 -15.16 -7.33
CA ALA A 129 -7.82 -15.76 -7.31
C ALA A 129 -7.79 -17.25 -6.96
N SER A 130 -6.78 -17.98 -7.45
CA SER A 130 -6.62 -19.41 -7.15
C SER A 130 -6.30 -19.64 -5.67
N ASP A 131 -5.45 -18.80 -5.09
CA ASP A 131 -5.09 -18.86 -3.67
C ASP A 131 -6.28 -18.52 -2.76
N LEU A 132 -7.02 -17.46 -3.10
CA LEU A 132 -8.24 -17.08 -2.40
C LEU A 132 -9.29 -18.20 -2.46
N ALA A 133 -9.52 -18.78 -3.64
CA ALA A 133 -10.47 -19.87 -3.80
C ALA A 133 -10.05 -21.13 -3.04
N ALA A 134 -8.75 -21.42 -2.97
CA ALA A 134 -8.22 -22.53 -2.17
C ALA A 134 -8.48 -22.28 -0.67
N PHE A 135 -8.13 -21.08 -0.18
CA PHE A 135 -8.37 -20.70 1.20
C PHE A 135 -9.85 -20.84 1.59
N LEU A 136 -10.76 -20.29 0.78
CA LEU A 136 -12.20 -20.35 1.05
C LEU A 136 -12.77 -21.78 1.02
N ARG A 137 -12.18 -22.70 0.25
CA ARG A 137 -12.58 -24.12 0.25
C ARG A 137 -12.16 -24.84 1.54
N ASP A 138 -10.99 -24.48 2.07
CA ASP A 138 -10.45 -25.08 3.30
C ASP A 138 -11.15 -24.56 4.56
N LEU A 139 -11.81 -23.39 4.47
CA LEU A 139 -12.70 -22.87 5.49
C LEU A 139 -14.03 -23.62 5.46
N SER A 140 -14.15 -24.70 6.25
CA SER A 140 -15.43 -25.36 6.48
C SER A 140 -16.49 -24.37 6.95
N PRO A 141 -17.73 -24.43 6.44
CA PRO A 141 -18.83 -23.67 7.04
C PRO A 141 -19.09 -24.21 8.46
N CYS A 142 -19.26 -23.29 9.41
CA CYS A 142 -19.86 -23.62 10.71
C CYS A 142 -21.29 -24.13 10.54
#